data_AF-A0A380DV38-F1
#
_entry.id   AF-A0A380DV38-F1
#
_cell.length_a   1.000
_cell.length_b   1.000
_cell.length_c   1.000
_cell.angle_alpha   90.00
_cell.angle_beta   90.00
_cell.angle_gamma   90.00
#
_symmetry.space_group_name_H-M   'P 1'
#
loop_
_entity.id
_entity.type
_entity.pdbx_description
1 polymer ?
#
loop_
_entity_poly.entity_id
_entity_poly.type
_entity_poly.pdbx_seq_one_letter_code
_entity_poly.pdbx_strand_id
1 'polypeptide(L)'
;MIHVLDFNDKIIDFLSTDDPSLVRAIHKRNVNDNSEMLELLISSERAEKFRERHRVIIGIQTNNGVNLLLTGSRYDGRLHRDRMYSVLSC
;
A
#
# COMPACT_ATOMS: atom_id res chain seq x y z
N MET A 1 -1.85 9.68 3.72
CA MET A 1 -2.75 9.41 2.59
C MET A 1 -1.98 8.56 1.60
N ILE A 2 -2.59 7.51 1.05
CA ILE A 2 -1.99 6.55 0.14
C ILE A 2 -2.62 6.78 -1.23
N HIS A 3 -1.82 6.93 -2.28
CA HIS A 3 -2.31 7.06 -3.65
C HIS A 3 -2.12 5.74 -4.40
N VAL A 4 -3.12 5.35 -5.17
CA VAL A 4 -3.05 4.19 -6.07
C VAL A 4 -2.85 4.70 -7.47
N LEU A 5 -1.83 4.20 -8.16
CA LEU A 5 -1.51 4.63 -9.50
C LEU A 5 -1.65 3.48 -10.49
N ASP A 6 -2.04 3.83 -11.71
CA ASP A 6 -1.93 2.90 -12.83
C ASP A 6 -0.48 2.79 -13.33
N PHE A 7 -0.27 2.01 -14.39
CA PHE A 7 1.04 1.87 -15.02
C PHE A 7 1.57 3.15 -15.67
N ASN A 8 0.73 4.16 -15.90
CA ASN A 8 1.07 5.43 -16.52
C ASN A 8 1.29 6.55 -15.49
N ASP A 9 1.47 6.19 -14.21
CA ASP A 9 1.59 7.11 -13.09
C ASP A 9 0.39 8.08 -12.96
N LYS A 10 -0.80 7.63 -13.36
CA LYS A 10 -2.05 8.35 -13.11
C LYS A 10 -2.68 7.85 -11.82
N ILE A 11 -3.08 8.77 -10.94
CA ILE A 11 -3.83 8.42 -9.73
C ILE A 11 -5.21 7.90 -10.12
N ILE A 12 -5.49 6.64 -9.77
CA ILE A 12 -6.77 5.96 -10.03
C ILE A 12 -7.61 5.80 -8.77
N ASP A 13 -6.99 5.81 -7.59
CA ASP A 13 -7.68 5.77 -6.31
C ASP A 13 -6.80 6.36 -5.19
N PHE A 14 -7.39 6.60 -4.03
CA PHE A 14 -6.65 6.96 -2.83
C PHE A 14 -7.26 6.31 -1.58
N LEU A 15 -6.40 6.09 -0.58
CA LEU A 15 -6.74 5.59 0.74
C LEU A 15 -6.32 6.65 1.75
N SER A 16 -7.30 7.30 2.37
CA SER A 16 -7.03 8.24 3.43
C SER A 16 -6.95 7.53 4.79
N THR A 17 -6.35 8.19 5.79
CA THR A 17 -6.22 7.63 7.14
C THR A 17 -7.56 7.48 7.88
N ASP A 18 -8.57 8.22 7.44
CA ASP A 18 -9.96 8.19 7.90
C ASP A 18 -10.85 7.26 7.05
N ASP A 19 -10.30 6.61 6.02
CA ASP A 19 -11.06 5.64 5.22
C ASP A 19 -11.40 4.41 6.10
N PRO A 20 -12.68 4.07 6.30
CA PRO A 20 -13.08 2.93 7.14
C PRO A 20 -12.60 1.58 6.59
N SER A 21 -12.23 1.53 5.31
CA SER A 21 -11.65 0.37 4.66
C SER A 21 -10.20 0.16 5.07
N LEU A 22 -9.50 1.21 5.54
CA LEU A 22 -8.13 1.13 6.03
C LEU A 22 -8.12 0.68 7.48
N VAL A 23 -7.82 -0.59 7.70
CA VAL A 23 -7.73 -1.15 9.06
C VAL A 23 -6.40 -0.78 9.70
N ARG A 24 -5.31 -0.86 8.92
CA ARG A 24 -3.96 -0.60 9.42
C ARG A 24 -3.01 -0.27 8.29
N ALA A 25 -2.10 0.68 8.54
CA ALA A 25 -0.93 0.92 7.72
C ALA A 25 0.31 0.94 8.61
N ILE A 26 1.32 0.13 8.29
CA ILE A 26 2.59 0.08 9.02
C ILE A 26 3.71 0.34 8.04
N HIS A 27 4.36 1.49 8.16
CA HIS A 27 5.60 1.77 7.45
C HIS A 27 6.79 1.37 8.32
N LYS A 28 7.67 0.52 7.78
CA LYS A 28 8.92 0.10 8.42
C LYS A 28 10.08 0.47 7.50
N ARG A 29 10.99 1.28 8.02
CA ARG A 29 12.26 1.60 7.38
C ARG A 29 13.39 0.89 8.11
N ASN A 30 14.17 0.11 7.39
CA ASN A 30 15.37 -0.53 7.89
C ASN A 30 16.59 0.22 7.32
N VAL A 31 17.26 0.96 8.20
CA VAL A 31 18.42 1.79 7.82
C VAL A 31 19.65 0.93 7.50
N ASN A 32 19.76 -0.27 8.10
CA ASN A 32 20.91 -1.15 7.90
C ASN A 32 20.92 -1.76 6.49
N ASP A 33 19.74 -2.20 6.02
CA ASP A 33 19.59 -2.82 4.71
C ASP A 33 19.07 -1.83 3.65
N ASN A 34 19.04 -0.53 4.00
CA ASN A 34 18.45 0.56 3.21
C ASN A 34 17.10 0.18 2.55
N SER A 35 16.29 -0.59 3.28
CA SER A 35 15.04 -1.15 2.78
C SER A 35 13.84 -0.50 3.43
N GLU A 36 12.79 -0.34 2.64
CA GLU A 36 11.51 0.20 3.09
C GLU A 36 10.40 -0.81 2.79
N MET A 37 9.61 -1.08 3.82
CA MET A 37 8.47 -1.99 3.76
C MET A 37 7.23 -1.27 4.25
N LEU A 38 6.16 -1.41 3.48
CA LEU A 38 4.84 -0.99 3.91
C LEU A 38 3.93 -2.22 3.98
N GLU A 39 3.31 -2.39 5.14
CA GLU A 39 2.25 -3.37 5.35
C GLU A 39 0.93 -2.63 5.46
N LEU A 40 0.01 -2.94 4.54
CA LEU A 40 -1.35 -2.40 4.52
C LEU A 40 -2.33 -3.52 4.83
N LEU A 41 -3.27 -3.26 5.73
CA LEU A 41 -4.40 -4.12 6.00
C LEU A 41 -5.66 -3.35 5.64
N ILE A 42 -6.37 -3.82 4.62
CA ILE A 42 -7.58 -3.17 4.14
C ILE A 42 -8.72 -4.18 3.94
N SER A 43 -9.95 -3.69 3.82
CA SER A 43 -11.09 -4.54 3.48
C SER A 43 -10.93 -5.17 2.10
N SER A 44 -11.41 -6.39 1.94
CA SER A 44 -11.20 -7.13 0.69
C SER A 44 -11.93 -6.57 -0.52
N GLU A 45 -13.08 -5.93 -0.28
CA GLU A 45 -13.80 -5.17 -1.31
C GLU A 45 -12.95 -4.00 -1.83
N ARG A 46 -12.30 -3.25 -0.93
CA ARG A 46 -11.39 -2.17 -1.33
C ARG A 46 -10.13 -2.72 -2.01
N ALA A 47 -9.68 -3.91 -1.60
CA ALA A 47 -8.48 -4.55 -2.11
C ALA A 47 -8.57 -5.10 -3.52
N GLU A 48 -9.76 -5.28 -4.10
CA GLU A 48 -9.89 -5.72 -5.50
C GLU A 48 -9.16 -4.76 -6.44
N LYS A 49 -9.30 -3.44 -6.19
CA LYS A 49 -8.62 -2.39 -6.97
C LYS A 49 -7.09 -2.42 -6.87
N PHE A 50 -6.55 -3.06 -5.84
CA PHE A 50 -5.11 -3.18 -5.58
C PHE A 50 -4.56 -4.57 -5.95
N ARG A 51 -5.43 -5.58 -6.11
CA ARG A 51 -5.08 -6.96 -6.46
C ARG A 51 -4.81 -7.12 -7.95
N GLU A 52 -5.56 -6.41 -8.79
CA GLU A 52 -5.17 -6.25 -10.18
C GLU A 52 -3.84 -5.48 -10.20
N ARG A 53 -2.88 -5.91 -11.04
CA ARG A 53 -1.49 -5.42 -11.09
C ARG A 53 -1.38 -3.89 -11.16
N HIS A 54 -1.52 -3.20 -10.05
CA HIS A 54 -1.46 -1.74 -9.97
C HIS A 54 -0.30 -1.35 -9.07
N ARG A 55 0.44 -0.32 -9.50
CA ARG A 55 1.52 0.27 -8.68
C ARG A 55 0.84 1.12 -7.60
N VAL A 56 1.34 1.09 -6.38
CA VAL A 56 0.83 2.00 -5.33
C VAL A 56 1.92 2.99 -5.01
N ILE A 57 1.58 4.27 -4.89
CA ILE A 57 2.52 5.29 -4.42
C ILE A 57 2.00 5.82 -3.10
N ILE A 58 2.79 5.63 -2.05
CA ILE A 58 2.44 6.19 -0.76
C ILE A 58 3.10 7.54 -0.62
N GLY A 59 2.29 8.58 -0.80
CA GLY A 59 2.62 9.93 -0.38
C GLY A 59 2.65 10.02 1.14
N ILE A 60 3.81 9.72 1.74
CA ILE A 60 4.04 10.05 3.16
C ILE A 60 4.13 11.58 3.22
N GLN A 61 3.31 12.23 4.06
CA GLN A 61 3.18 13.70 4.19
C GLN A 61 4.49 14.44 4.55
N THR A 62 5.62 13.75 4.67
CA THR A 62 6.93 14.31 4.99
C THR A 62 7.69 14.70 3.72
N ASN A 63 7.18 15.65 2.92
CA ASN A 63 7.85 16.32 1.77
C ASN A 63 8.55 15.46 0.68
N ASN A 64 8.61 14.15 0.85
CA ASN A 64 9.25 13.15 0.00
C ASN A 64 8.31 11.94 -0.01
N GLY A 65 7.40 11.89 -0.99
CA GLY A 65 6.57 10.71 -1.20
C GLY A 65 7.48 9.52 -1.56
N VAL A 66 7.26 8.37 -0.92
CA VAL A 66 8.02 7.16 -1.23
C VAL A 66 7.21 6.33 -2.22
N ASN A 67 7.79 6.09 -3.38
CA ASN A 67 7.21 5.21 -4.40
C ASN A 67 7.49 3.76 -4.00
N LEU A 68 6.46 3.04 -3.52
CA LEU A 68 6.59 1.67 -3.03
C LEU A 68 5.80 0.70 -3.91
N LEU A 69 6.48 -0.14 -4.68
CA LEU A 69 5.79 -1.16 -5.46
C LEU A 69 5.16 -2.19 -4.52
N LEU A 70 3.85 -2.41 -4.61
CA LEU A 70 3.23 -3.58 -3.98
C LEU A 70 3.80 -4.83 -4.64
N THR A 71 4.46 -5.66 -3.85
CA THR A 71 5.10 -6.90 -4.31
C THR A 71 4.27 -8.13 -4.00
N GLY A 72 3.28 -8.02 -3.11
CA GLY A 72 2.37 -9.13 -2.82
C GLY A 72 1.15 -8.74 -2.03
N SER A 73 0.12 -9.58 -2.13
CA SER A 73 -1.11 -9.53 -1.34
C SER A 73 -1.47 -10.92 -0.82
N ARG A 74 -2.07 -10.96 0.36
CA ARG A 74 -2.60 -12.18 0.97
C ARG A 74 -4.00 -11.90 1.51
N TYR A 75 -4.98 -12.59 0.94
CA TYR A 75 -6.36 -12.57 1.42
C TYR A 75 -6.52 -13.40 2.69
N ASP A 76 -7.14 -12.83 3.72
CA ASP A 76 -7.55 -13.53 4.93
C ASP A 76 -9.07 -13.74 4.92
N GLY A 77 -9.49 -14.96 4.57
CA GLY A 77 -10.90 -15.34 4.49
C GLY A 77 -11.63 -15.39 5.83
N ARG A 78 -10.93 -15.34 6.97
CA ARG A 78 -11.58 -15.29 8.30
C ARG A 78 -11.99 -13.87 8.68
N LEU A 79 -11.30 -12.87 8.14
CA LEU A 79 -11.50 -11.47 8.48
C LEU A 79 -12.09 -10.65 7.31
N HIS A 80 -12.25 -11.26 6.13
CA HIS A 80 -12.63 -10.56 4.89
C HIS A 80 -11.74 -9.34 4.62
N ARG A 81 -10.43 -9.52 4.82
CA ARG A 81 -9.41 -8.47 4.68
C ARG A 81 -8.26 -8.95 3.83
N ASP A 82 -7.67 -8.03 3.10
CA ASP A 82 -6.43 -8.26 2.36
C ASP A 82 -5.30 -7.55 3.06
N ARG A 83 -4.20 -8.30 3.19
CA ARG A 83 -2.93 -7.78 3.66
C ARG A 83 -2.01 -7.62 2.47
N MET A 84 -1.56 -6.39 2.22
CA MET A 84 -0.65 -6.06 1.13
C MET A 84 0.71 -5.67 1.68
N TYR A 85 1.73 -6.00 0.91
CA TYR A 85 3.11 -5.77 1.26
C TYR A 85 3.81 -5.10 0.09
N SER A 86 4.59 -4.07 0.40
CA SER A 86 5.61 -3.54 -0.50
C SER A 86 6.99 -3.83 0.07
N VAL A 87 7.95 -4.05 -0.83
CA VAL A 87 9.37 -4.07 -0.47
C VAL A 87 10.10 -3.19 -1.47
N LEU A 88 10.76 -2.16 -0.96
CA LEU A 88 11.79 -1.44 -1.70
C LEU A 88 13.13 -1.83 -1.10
N SER A 89 13.99 -2.44 -1.93
CA SER A 89 15.41 -2.54 -1.66
C SER A 89 16.08 -1.47 -2.52
N CYS A 90 16.68 -0.46 -1.88
CA CYS A 90 17.52 0.52 -2.56
C CYS A 90 18.91 -0.05 -2.84
#